data_AF-A0A969S424-F1
#
_entry.id   AF-A0A969S424-F1
#
_cell.length_a   1.000
_cell.length_b   1.000
_cell.length_c   1.000
_cell.angle_alpha   90.00
_cell.angle_beta   90.00
_cell.angle_gamma   90.00
#
_symmetry.space_group_name_H-M   'P 1'
#
loop_
_entity.id
_entity.type
_entity.pdbx_description
1 polymer ?
#
loop_
_entity_poly.entity_id
_entity_poly.type
_entity_poly.pdbx_seq_one_letter_code
_entity_poly.pdbx_strand_id
1 'polypeptide(L)' 'MSQNKLAVAMDISRANVGRWYHGLDPSAENIAEIAMALKHINPEAAKAFVQLYLGTIVQDETSTAD' A
#
# COMPACT_ATOMS: atom_id res chain seq x y z
N MET A 1 -4.34 9.24 -6.00
CA MET A 1 -5.43 8.31 -5.61
C MET A 1 -6.33 9.00 -4.60
N SER A 2 -7.65 8.86 -4.68
CA SER A 2 -8.57 9.46 -3.72
C SER A 2 -8.93 8.48 -2.60
N GLN A 3 -9.13 8.99 -1.37
CA GLN A 3 -9.49 8.17 -0.19
C GLN A 3 -10.73 7.29 -0.45
N ASN A 4 -11.73 7.83 -1.16
CA ASN A 4 -12.95 7.11 -1.51
C ASN A 4 -12.69 5.90 -2.42
N LYS A 5 -11.76 6.01 -3.37
CA LYS A 5 -11.47 4.91 -4.30
C LYS A 5 -10.83 3.73 -3.58
N LEU A 6 -9.97 3.99 -2.60
CA LEU A 6 -9.38 2.95 -1.76
C LEU A 6 -10.42 2.32 -0.83
N ALA A 7 -11.25 3.14 -0.18
CA ALA A 7 -12.31 2.65 0.71
C ALA A 7 -13.29 1.71 0.00
N VAL A 8 -13.72 2.06 -1.23
CA VAL A 8 -14.58 1.21 -2.06
C VAL A 8 -13.89 -0.09 -2.46
N ALA A 9 -12.60 -0.04 -2.84
CA ALA A 9 -11.88 -1.24 -3.24
C ALA A 9 -11.59 -2.21 -2.09
N MET A 10 -11.57 -1.71 -0.84
CA MET A 10 -11.37 -2.52 0.37
C MET A 10 -12.69 -2.89 1.06
N ASP A 11 -13.84 -2.45 0.54
CA ASP A 11 -15.16 -2.62 1.18
C ASP A 11 -15.23 -2.13 2.64
N ILE A 12 -14.57 -0.99 2.92
CA ILE A 12 -14.54 -0.37 4.25
C ILE A 12 -15.09 1.05 4.22
N SER A 13 -15.42 1.58 5.41
CA SER A 13 -15.79 2.99 5.56
C SER A 13 -14.61 3.92 5.21
N ARG A 14 -14.92 5.03 4.53
CA ARG A 14 -13.99 6.16 4.29
C ARG A 14 -13.32 6.64 5.57
N ALA A 15 -13.99 6.53 6.71
CA ALA A 15 -13.46 6.97 8.00
C ALA A 15 -12.18 6.20 8.40
N ASN A 16 -12.06 4.92 8.03
CA ASN A 16 -10.86 4.12 8.28
C ASN A 16 -9.67 4.65 7.49
N VAL A 17 -9.86 4.95 6.20
CA VAL A 17 -8.82 5.56 5.36
C VAL A 17 -8.44 6.95 5.88
N GLY A 18 -9.42 7.74 6.33
CA GLY A 18 -9.18 9.05 6.94
C GLY A 18 -8.34 8.97 8.22
N ARG A 19 -8.59 7.96 9.07
CA ARG A 19 -7.77 7.70 10.26
C ARG A 19 -6.31 7.43 9.91
N TRP A 20 -6.06 6.59 8.90
CA TRP A 20 -4.70 6.29 8.45
C TRP A 20 -3.99 7.51 7.88
N TYR A 21 -4.71 8.32 7.12
CA TYR A 21 -4.19 9.60 6.61
C TYR A 21 -3.79 10.57 7.74
N HIS A 22 -4.49 10.53 8.88
CA HIS A 22 -4.20 11.37 10.04
C HIS A 22 -3.19 10.75 11.03
N GLY A 23 -2.45 9.72 10.62
CA GLY A 23 -1.31 9.19 11.38
C GLY A 23 -1.63 8.04 12.35
N LEU A 24 -2.82 7.44 12.25
CA LEU A 24 -3.06 6.14 12.89
C LEU A 24 -2.53 5.02 11.99
N ASP A 25 -1.65 4.18 12.50
CA ASP A 25 -1.13 3.08 11.68
C ASP A 25 -2.24 2.04 11.39
N PRO A 26 -2.39 1.60 10.11
CA PRO A 26 -3.20 0.44 9.79
C PRO A 26 -2.63 -0.83 10.45
N SER A 27 -3.50 -1.80 10.75
CA SER A 27 -3.04 -3.14 11.16
C SER A 27 -2.25 -3.81 10.02
N ALA A 28 -1.44 -4.81 10.36
CA ALA A 28 -0.71 -5.60 9.36
C ALA A 28 -1.65 -6.23 8.30
N GLU A 29 -2.84 -6.68 8.72
CA GLU A 29 -3.90 -7.17 7.85
C GLU A 29 -4.36 -6.07 6.87
N ASN A 30 -4.68 -4.88 7.38
CA ASN A 30 -5.08 -3.75 6.55
C ASN A 30 -3.98 -3.31 5.58
N ILE A 31 -2.69 -3.39 5.97
CA ILE A 31 -1.57 -3.09 5.07
C ILE A 31 -1.57 -4.07 3.88
N ALA A 32 -1.77 -5.36 4.12
CA ALA A 32 -1.86 -6.35 3.06
C ALA A 32 -3.06 -6.10 2.13
N GLU A 33 -4.22 -5.78 2.70
CA GLU A 33 -5.41 -5.45 1.92
C GLU A 33 -5.26 -4.16 1.11
N ILE A 34 -4.61 -3.12 1.67
CA ILE A 34 -4.26 -1.89 0.94
C ILE A 34 -3.39 -2.22 -0.27
N ALA A 35 -2.35 -3.04 -0.10
CA ALA A 35 -1.48 -3.44 -1.21
C ALA A 35 -2.26 -4.17 -2.31
N MET A 36 -3.17 -5.06 -1.94
CA MET A 36 -4.03 -5.80 -2.87
C MET A 36 -5.03 -4.89 -3.60
N ALA A 37 -5.70 -3.99 -2.87
CA ALA A 37 -6.62 -3.00 -3.43
C ALA A 37 -5.89 -2.05 -4.39
N LEU A 38 -4.70 -1.56 -3.99
CA LEU A 38 -3.85 -0.75 -4.85
C LEU A 38 -3.46 -1.53 -6.11
N LYS A 39 -3.17 -2.83 -6.02
CA LYS A 39 -2.82 -3.63 -7.21
C LYS A 39 -3.94 -3.65 -8.24
N HIS A 40 -5.19 -3.66 -7.79
CA HIS A 40 -6.37 -3.64 -8.67
C HIS A 40 -6.62 -2.24 -9.24
N ILE A 41 -6.33 -1.20 -8.47
CA ILE A 41 -6.57 0.20 -8.85
C ILE A 41 -5.45 0.76 -9.75
N ASN A 42 -4.19 0.54 -9.35
CA ASN A 42 -2.97 0.97 -10.00
C ASN A 42 -1.80 0.08 -9.52
N PRO A 43 -1.38 -0.91 -10.34
CA PRO A 43 -0.29 -1.83 -10.00
C PRO A 43 1.02 -1.15 -9.60
N GLU A 44 1.36 0.00 -10.20
CA GLU A 44 2.59 0.73 -9.86
C GLU A 44 2.49 1.39 -8.47
N ALA A 45 1.30 1.86 -8.08
CA ALA A 45 1.08 2.36 -6.74
C ALA A 45 1.21 1.24 -5.69
N ALA A 46 0.80 0.01 -6.03
CA ALA A 46 0.97 -1.15 -5.15
C ALA A 46 2.45 -1.51 -4.95
N LYS A 47 3.23 -1.52 -6.04
CA LYS A 47 4.68 -1.76 -5.98
C LYS A 47 5.38 -0.70 -5.14
N ALA A 48 5.09 0.58 -5.39
CA ALA A 48 5.65 1.69 -4.61
C ALA A 48 5.26 1.57 -3.13
N PHE A 49 4.00 1.22 -2.83
CA PHE A 49 3.53 1.02 -1.46
C PHE A 49 4.29 -0.11 -0.75
N VAL A 50 4.46 -1.27 -1.38
CA VAL A 50 5.23 -2.38 -0.80
C VAL A 50 6.70 -2.02 -0.64
N GLN A 51 7.28 -1.27 -1.58
CA GLN A 51 8.68 -0.81 -1.49
C GLN A 51 8.94 0.11 -0.29
N LEU A 52 7.96 0.91 0.14
CA LEU A 52 8.11 1.74 1.34
C LEU A 52 8.38 0.92 2.60
N TYR A 53 7.89 -0.32 2.67
CA TYR A 53 8.02 -1.19 3.84
C TYR A 53 9.09 -2.27 3.67
N LEU A 54 9.14 -2.89 2.50
CA LEU A 54 9.93 -4.10 2.23
C LEU A 54 10.93 -3.89 1.09
N GLY A 55 11.04 -2.68 0.54
CA GLY A 55 11.85 -2.40 -0.64
C GLY A 55 13.32 -2.79 -0.46
N THR A 56 13.91 -2.54 0.71
CA THR A 56 15.29 -2.93 1.00
C THR A 56 15.51 -4.44 0.98
N ILE A 57 14.52 -5.22 1.46
CA ILE A 57 14.59 -6.69 1.50
C ILE A 57 14.31 -7.28 0.11
N VAL A 58 13.42 -6.66 -0.67
CA VAL A 58 12.98 -7.16 -1.99
C VAL A 58 13.94 -6.72 -3.11
N GLN A 59 14.67 -5.62 -2.93
CA GLN A 59 15.61 -5.06 -3.91
C GLN A 59 17.08 -5.42 -3.62
N ASP A 60 17.35 -6.31 -2.66
CA ASP A 60 18.71 -6.80 -2.43
C ASP A 60 19.23 -7.57 -3.68
N GLU A 61 20.25 -6.97 -4.30
CA GLU A 61 21.16 -7.46 -5.34
C GLU A 61 20.71 -7.49 -6.82
N THR A 62 20.45 -6.32 -7.42
CA THR A 62 20.86 -6.06 -8.82
C THR A 62 21.85 -4.91 -8.92
N SER A 63 22.87 -4.94 -8.06
CA SER A 63 24.08 -4.12 -8.24
C SER A 63 25.33 -4.94 -7.91
N THR A 64 25.50 -6.05 -8.63
CA THR A 64 26.80 -6.69 -8.81
C THR A 64 27.25 -6.40 -10.25
N ALA A 65 28.28 -5.54 -10.34
CA ALA A 65 29.31 -5.45 -11.37
C ALA A 65 28.94 -5.81 -12.83
N ASP A 66 28.91 -4.78 -13.69
CA ASP A 66 29.89 -4.64 -14.79
C ASP A 66 29.99 -3.16 -15.23
#